data_AF-A0A2E3IZ79-F1
#
_entry.id   AF-A0A2E3IZ79-F1
#
_cell.length_a   1.000
_cell.length_b   1.000
_cell.length_c   1.000
_cell.angle_alpha   90.00
_cell.angle_beta   90.00
_cell.angle_gamma   90.00
#
_symmetry.space_group_name_H-M   'P 1'
#
loop_
_entity.id
_entity.type
_entity.pdbx_description
1 polymer ?
#
loop_
_entity_poly.entity_id
_entity_poly.type
_entity_poly.pdbx_seq_one_letter_code
_entity_poly.pdbx_strand_id
1 'polypeptide(L)' 'MYRVLVVDDDPNLLAYVQSALCDEDFEVDTNTNAEDAFELLSESMPAVML' A
#
# COMPACT_ATOMS: atom_id res chain seq x y z
N MET A 1 -3.52 2.28 -14.64
CA MET A 1 -2.88 2.29 -13.32
C MET A 1 -3.72 1.47 -12.36
N TYR A 2 -3.15 0.47 -11.71
CA TYR A 2 -3.79 -0.21 -10.58
C TYR A 2 -3.18 0.30 -9.29
N ARG A 3 -4.03 0.56 -8.29
CA ARG A 3 -3.62 1.04 -6.97
C ARG A 3 -3.51 -0.14 -6.01
N VAL A 4 -2.42 -0.21 -5.26
CA VAL A 4 -2.12 -1.25 -4.27
C VAL A 4 -1.92 -0.59 -2.92
N LEU A 5 -2.62 -1.09 -1.90
CA LEU A 5 -2.42 -0.68 -0.51
C LEU A 5 -1.69 -1.79 0.24
N VAL A 6 -0.57 -1.46 0.87
CA VAL A 6 0.24 -2.40 1.67
C VAL A 6 0.22 -1.96 3.13
N VAL A 7 -0.16 -2.85 4.04
CA VAL A 7 -0.27 -2.54 5.47
C VAL A 7 0.54 -3.54 6.30
N ASP A 8 1.64 -3.07 6.89
CA ASP A 8 2.51 -3.90 7.71
C ASP A 8 3.22 -3.04 8.76
N ASP A 9 3.44 -3.57 9.97
CA ASP A 9 4.08 -2.83 11.06
C ASP A 9 5.60 -2.70 10.89
N ASP A 10 6.23 -3.49 10.00
CA ASP A 10 7.65 -3.37 9.67
C ASP A 10 7.89 -2.37 8.51
N PRO A 11 8.45 -1.18 8.79
CA PRO A 11 8.73 -0.18 7.76
C PRO A 11 9.76 -0.65 6.72
N ASN A 12 10.62 -1.63 7.05
CA ASN A 12 11.58 -2.17 6.09
C ASN A 12 10.88 -3.02 5.03
N LEU A 13 9.86 -3.78 5.43
CA LEU A 13 9.05 -4.56 4.50
C LEU A 13 8.26 -3.63 3.57
N LEU A 14 7.65 -2.57 4.12
CA LEU A 14 6.93 -1.58 3.32
C LEU A 14 7.82 -0.94 2.26
N ALA A 15 9.04 -0.53 2.63
CA ALA A 15 10.00 0.04 1.68
C ALA A 15 10.41 -0.97 0.59
N TYR A 16 10.62 -2.23 0.97
CA TYR A 16 10.94 -3.30 0.02
C TYR A 16 9.80 -3.51 -0.98
N VAL A 17 8.56 -3.67 -0.50
CA VAL A 17 7.38 -3.89 -1.35
C VAL A 17 7.12 -2.69 -2.25
N GLN A 18 7.22 -1.47 -1.72
CA GLN A 18 7.06 -0.25 -2.52
C GLN A 18 8.08 -0.19 -3.66
N SER A 19 9.36 -0.47 -3.38
CA SER A 19 10.40 -0.50 -4.42
C SER A 19 10.13 -1.56 -5.48
N ALA A 20 9.67 -2.76 -5.09
CA ALA A 20 9.40 -3.85 -6.02
C ALA A 20 8.19 -3.59 -6.92
N LEU A 21 7.17 -2.88 -6.43
CA LEU A 21 5.93 -2.60 -7.16
C LEU A 21 5.99 -1.30 -7.99
N CYS A 22 6.83 -0.34 -7.60
CA CYS A 22 7.03 0.89 -8.39
C CYS A 22 7.60 0.62 -9.78
N ASP A 23 8.37 -0.46 -9.96
CA ASP A 23 8.97 -0.84 -11.25
C ASP A 23 7.93 -1.35 -12.28
N GLU A 24 6.69 -1.60 -11.85
CA GLU A 24 5.64 -2.25 -12.65
C GLU A 24 4.43 -1.33 -12.94
N ASP A 25 4.61 0.01 -12.89
CA ASP A 25 3.55 1.02 -13.14
C ASP A 25 2.34 0.94 -12.17
N PHE A 26 2.56 0.46 -10.94
CA PHE A 26 1.57 0.52 -9.86
C PHE A 26 1.65 1.81 -9.06
N GLU A 27 0.50 2.32 -8.63
CA GLU A 27 0.43 3.33 -7.56
C GLU A 27 0.35 2.60 -6.22
N VAL A 28 1.39 2.75 -5.40
CA VAL A 28 1.53 2.02 -4.13
C VAL A 28 1.37 2.98 -2.96
N ASP A 29 0.37 2.74 -2.13
CA ASP A 29 0.26 3.35 -0.81
C ASP A 29 0.70 2.35 0.25
N THR A 30 1.41 2.85 1.25
CA THR A 30 1.90 2.05 2.37
C THR A 30 1.38 2.64 3.67
N ASN A 31 0.99 1.79 4.61
CA ASN A 31 0.61 2.22 5.94
C ASN A 31 1.18 1.27 7.00
N THR A 32 1.54 1.80 8.17
CA THR A 32 2.12 1.00 9.26
C THR A 32 1.09 0.50 10.27
N ASN A 33 -0.17 0.91 10.10
CA ASN A 33 -1.25 0.55 11.00
C ASN A 33 -2.58 0.45 10.24
N ALA A 34 -3.49 -0.32 10.83
CA ALA A 34 -4.78 -0.61 10.22
C ALA A 34 -5.74 0.59 10.24
N GLU A 35 -5.65 1.46 11.24
CA GLU A 35 -6.57 2.60 11.40
C GLU A 35 -6.43 3.58 10.23
N ASP A 36 -5.19 3.99 9.95
CA ASP A 36 -4.87 4.86 8.80
C ASP A 36 -5.17 4.16 7.47
N ALA A 37 -5.03 2.83 7.40
CA ALA A 37 -5.41 2.06 6.21
C ALA A 37 -6.92 2.07 5.96
N PHE A 38 -7.75 2.02 7.01
CA PHE A 38 -9.20 2.13 6.88
C PHE A 38 -9.64 3.51 6.39
N GLU A 39 -8.94 4.58 6.78
CA GLU A 39 -9.19 5.91 6.25
C GLU A 39 -8.95 5.94 4.73
N LEU A 40 -7.81 5.39 4.26
CA LEU A 40 -7.50 5.30 2.83
C LEU A 40 -8.55 4.50 2.04
N LEU A 41 -9.03 3.38 2.61
CA LEU A 41 -10.08 2.57 1.99
C LEU A 41 -11.42 3.29 1.87
N SER A 42 -11.70 4.22 2.78
CA SER A 42 -12.92 5.03 2.73
C SER A 42 -12.88 6.08 1.62
N GLU A 43 -11.69 6.56 1.25
CA GLU A 43 -11.48 7.53 0.19
C GLU A 43 -11.37 6.87 -1.19
N SER A 44 -10.76 5.68 -1.26
CA SER A 44 -10.50 4.99 -2.53
C SER A 44 -10.26 3.50 -2.32
N MET A 45 -10.96 2.66 -3.09
CA MET A 45 -10.76 1.21 -3.05
C MET A 45 -9.56 0.82 -3.93
N PRO A 46 -8.49 0.24 -3.35
CA PRO A 46 -7.39 -0.32 -4.13
C PRO A 46 -7.85 -1.58 -4.86
N ALA A 47 -7.13 -1.95 -5.92
CA ALA A 47 -7.39 -3.17 -6.67
C ALA A 47 -6.92 -4.42 -5.91
N VAL A 48 -5.87 -4.26 -5.08
CA VAL A 48 -5.25 -5.30 -4.26
C VAL A 48 -4.83 -4.70 -2.93
N MET A 49 -4.97 -5.47 -1.85
CA MET A 49 -4.48 -5.15 -0.51
C MET A 49 -3.54 -6.27 -0.06
N LEU A 50 -2.39 -5.91 0.50
CA LEU A 50 -1.36 -6.80 1.03
C LEU A 50 -1.10 -6.51 2.50
#